data_AF-X0ULT9-F1
#
_entry.id   AF-X0ULT9-F1
#
_cell.length_a   1.000
_cell.length_b   1.000
_cell.length_c   1.000
_cell.angle_alpha   90.00
_cell.angle_beta   90.00
_cell.angle_gamma   90.00
#
_symmetry.space_group_name_H-M   'P 1'
#
loop_
_entity.id
_entity.type
_entity.pdbx_description
1 polymer ?
#
loop_
_entity_poly.entity_id
_entity_poly.type
_entity_poly.pdbx_seq_one_letter_code
_entity_poly.pdbx_strand_id
1 'polypeptide(L)'
;IEMLALLDRLGQMGITSLLVEGGSRIIASAFSSGIVDKVLFFYAPKILGGDDGIPICQGPGPELMKDCIRVKNIRVRRFDDDVMIEGYIS
;
A
#
# COMPACT_ATOMS: atom_id res chain seq x y z
N ILE A 1 -7.63 5.04 11.46
CA ILE A 1 -6.68 6.09 11.91
C ILE A 1 -6.99 7.32 11.08
N GLU A 2 -7.03 8.50 11.69
CA GLU A 2 -7.31 9.75 10.96
C GLU A 2 -6.07 10.19 10.16
N MET A 3 -5.84 9.55 9.00
CA MET A 3 -4.65 9.78 8.18
C MET A 3 -4.57 11.20 7.61
N LEU A 4 -5.71 11.80 7.27
CA LEU A 4 -5.75 13.16 6.74
C LEU A 4 -5.26 14.19 7.77
N ALA A 5 -5.72 14.08 9.02
CA ALA A 5 -5.25 14.96 10.10
C ALA A 5 -3.74 14.80 10.38
N LEU A 6 -3.21 13.57 10.24
CA LEU A 6 -1.76 13.33 10.31
C LEU A 6 -1.03 14.06 9.18
N LEU A 7 -1.50 13.96 7.93
CA LEU A 7 -0.87 14.64 6.80
C LEU A 7 -0.88 16.16 6.93
N ASP A 8 -1.98 16.75 7.41
CA ASP A 8 -2.05 18.19 7.67
C ASP A 8 -0.96 18.62 8.67
N ARG A 9 -0.78 17.83 9.74
CA ARG A 9 0.24 18.12 10.74
C ARG A 9 1.65 17.99 10.19
N LEU A 10 1.91 16.95 9.41
CA LEU A 10 3.20 16.73 8.76
C LEU A 10 3.51 17.86 7.77
N GLY A 11 2.52 18.31 7.01
CA GLY A 11 2.64 19.46 6.11
C GLY A 11 3.03 20.76 6.84
N GLN A 12 2.42 21.03 8.00
CA GLN A 12 2.81 22.16 8.87
C GLN A 12 4.25 22.07 9.38
N MET A 13 4.81 20.86 9.45
CA MET A 13 6.20 20.61 9.83
C MET A 13 7.16 20.66 8.64
N GLY A 14 6.66 20.97 7.43
CA GLY A 14 7.46 20.98 6.20
C GLY A 14 7.77 19.58 5.64
N ILE A 15 7.10 18.54 6.13
CA ILE A 15 7.27 17.17 5.65
C ILE A 15 6.35 16.97 4.44
N THR A 16 6.95 16.81 3.26
CA THR A 16 6.22 16.72 1.98
C THR A 16 6.13 15.30 1.42
N SER A 17 6.75 14.32 2.08
CA SER A 17 6.72 12.92 1.67
C SER A 17 6.65 12.01 2.89
N LEU A 18 5.77 11.02 2.84
CA LEU A 18 5.60 10.01 3.89
C LEU A 18 5.80 8.61 3.29
N LEU A 19 6.64 7.81 3.93
CA LEU A 19 6.76 6.39 3.62
C LEU A 19 5.92 5.58 4.62
N VAL A 20 4.96 4.80 4.13
CA VAL A 20 4.05 4.00 4.95
C VAL A 20 4.39 2.52 4.76
N GLU A 21 5.06 1.93 5.76
CA GLU A 21 5.45 0.50 5.78
C GLU A 21 4.62 -0.34 6.77
N GLY A 22 3.64 0.28 7.44
CA GLY A 22 2.96 -0.30 8.60
C GLY A 22 2.24 -1.62 8.33
N GLY A 23 1.72 -2.25 9.40
CA GLY A 23 0.97 -3.50 9.27
C GLY A 23 -0.35 -3.37 8.50
N SER A 24 -1.01 -4.50 8.25
CA SER A 24 -2.18 -4.63 7.38
C SER A 24 -3.30 -3.60 7.59
N ARG A 25 -3.54 -3.18 8.85
CA ARG A 25 -4.53 -2.15 9.22
C ARG A 25 -4.10 -0.73 8.88
N ILE A 26 -2.80 -0.42 9.03
CA ILE A 26 -2.24 0.90 8.70
C ILE A 26 -2.30 1.11 7.19
N ILE A 27 -1.86 0.11 6.42
CA ILE A 27 -1.91 0.13 4.95
C ILE A 27 -3.36 0.25 4.48
N ALA A 28 -4.28 -0.56 5.01
CA ALA A 28 -5.70 -0.45 4.67
C ALA A 28 -6.26 0.95 4.95
N SER A 29 -5.93 1.54 6.11
CA SER A 29 -6.35 2.90 6.46
C SER A 29 -5.75 3.96 5.53
N ALA A 30 -4.52 3.79 5.06
CA ALA A 30 -3.90 4.72 4.11
C ALA A 30 -4.62 4.68 2.75
N PHE A 31 -4.90 3.49 2.21
CA PHE A 31 -5.67 3.32 0.99
C PHE A 31 -7.10 3.88 1.11
N SER A 32 -7.82 3.55 2.20
CA SER A 32 -9.19 4.02 2.40
C SER A 32 -9.31 5.52 2.58
N SER A 33 -8.25 6.17 3.09
CA SER A 33 -8.21 7.64 3.23
C SER A 33 -7.82 8.36 1.94
N GLY A 34 -7.51 7.64 0.85
CA GLY A 34 -7.17 8.23 -0.44
C GLY A 34 -5.85 9.01 -0.47
N ILE A 35 -4.94 8.73 0.48
CA ILE A 35 -3.69 9.48 0.66
C ILE A 35 -2.48 8.85 -0.02
N VAL A 36 -2.66 7.74 -0.72
CA VAL A 36 -1.56 6.97 -1.30
C VAL A 36 -1.36 7.39 -2.75
N ASP A 37 -0.19 7.95 -3.07
CA ASP A 37 0.17 8.32 -4.44
C ASP A 37 0.92 7.19 -5.17
N LYS A 38 1.77 6.44 -4.46
CA LYS A 38 2.67 5.44 -5.03
C LYS A 38 2.69 4.17 -4.18
N VAL A 39 2.75 3.01 -4.84
CA VAL A 39 2.91 1.70 -4.21
C VAL A 39 4.19 1.01 -4.66
N LEU A 40 4.81 0.28 -3.74
CA LEU A 40 5.94 -0.61 -3.98
C LEU A 40 5.63 -1.94 -3.31
N PHE A 41 5.24 -2.95 -4.10
CA PHE A 41 4.97 -4.30 -3.59
C PHE A 41 6.20 -5.18 -3.75
N PHE A 42 6.67 -5.79 -2.67
CA PHE A 42 7.79 -6.71 -2.66
C PHE A 42 7.29 -8.14 -2.48
N TYR A 43 7.73 -9.04 -3.36
CA TYR A 43 7.38 -10.45 -3.37
C TYR A 43 8.63 -11.30 -3.32
N ALA A 44 8.77 -12.08 -2.25
CA ALA A 44 9.76 -13.15 -2.17
C ALA A 44 9.21 -14.43 -2.78
N PRO A 45 10.05 -15.32 -3.34
CA PRO A 45 9.63 -16.62 -3.86
C PRO A 45 9.42 -17.63 -2.71
N LYS A 46 8.55 -17.27 -1.76
CA LYS A 46 8.27 -18.03 -0.53
C LYS A 46 6.77 -18.15 -0.34
N ILE A 47 6.31 -19.34 0.08
CA ILE A 47 4.90 -19.64 0.32
C ILE A 47 4.75 -20.02 1.80
N LEU A 48 3.84 -19.35 2.51
CA LEU A 48 3.56 -19.64 3.93
C LEU A 48 2.76 -20.93 4.11
N GLY A 49 1.87 -21.27 3.18
CA GLY A 49 1.14 -22.55 3.16
C GLY A 49 0.01 -22.69 4.19
N GLY A 50 -0.19 -21.73 5.10
CA GLY A 50 -1.28 -21.67 6.08
C GLY A 50 -2.34 -20.61 5.77
N ASP A 51 -3.43 -20.62 6.53
CA ASP A 51 -4.52 -19.64 6.50
C ASP A 51 -4.39 -18.55 7.60
N ASP A 52 -3.31 -18.59 8.37
CA ASP A 52 -2.97 -17.68 9.47
C ASP A 52 -2.03 -16.53 9.04
N GLY A 53 -1.73 -16.43 7.75
CA GLY A 53 -0.92 -15.36 7.18
C GLY A 53 -1.57 -13.97 7.33
N ILE A 54 -0.74 -12.93 7.46
CA ILE A 54 -1.20 -11.55 7.54
C ILE A 54 -1.31 -10.97 6.11
N PRO A 55 -2.51 -10.61 5.61
CA PRO A 55 -2.66 -10.01 4.29
C PRO A 55 -2.13 -8.56 4.27
N ILE A 56 -1.83 -8.04 3.08
CA ILE A 56 -1.33 -6.67 2.90
C ILE A 56 -2.29 -5.59 3.41
N CYS A 57 -3.60 -5.80 3.23
CA CYS A 57 -4.65 -4.93 3.73
C CYS A 57 -5.64 -5.77 4.53
N GLN A 58 -6.03 -5.27 5.71
CA GLN A 58 -7.09 -5.89 6.52
C GLN A 58 -8.28 -4.94 6.62
N GLY A 59 -9.47 -5.42 6.23
CA GLY A 59 -10.70 -4.64 6.23
C GLY A 59 -11.60 -5.01 5.05
N PRO A 60 -12.76 -4.33 4.90
CA PRO A 60 -13.63 -4.51 3.74
C PRO A 60 -12.92 -4.06 2.46
N GLY A 61 -13.05 -4.86 1.41
CA GLY A 61 -12.65 -4.52 0.05
C GLY A 61 -13.87 -4.32 -0.85
N PRO A 62 -13.66 -3.86 -2.11
CA PRO A 62 -14.73 -3.78 -3.09
C PRO A 62 -15.27 -5.17 -3.44
N GLU A 63 -16.57 -5.26 -3.72
CA GLU A 63 -17.21 -6.51 -4.15
C GLU A 63 -16.86 -6.88 -5.60
N LEU A 64 -16.66 -5.86 -6.45
CA LEU A 64 -16.41 -6.05 -7.88
C LEU A 64 -15.02 -5.55 -8.27
N MET A 65 -14.36 -6.28 -9.18
CA MET A 65 -13.02 -5.95 -9.67
C MET A 65 -12.90 -4.58 -10.34
N LYS A 66 -14.00 -4.08 -10.93
CA LYS A 66 -14.04 -2.75 -11.54
C LYS A 66 -13.95 -1.61 -10.52
N ASP A 67 -14.29 -1.89 -9.27
CA ASP A 67 -14.30 -0.92 -8.16
C ASP A 67 -13.00 -0.99 -7.34
N CYS A 68 -12.02 -1.81 -7.78
CA CYS A 68 -10.70 -1.90 -7.18
C CYS A 68 -9.83 -0.67 -7.45
N ILE A 69 -8.91 -0.40 -6.52
CA ILE A 69 -7.87 0.61 -6.68
C ILE A 69 -6.94 0.16 -7.82
N ARG A 70 -6.90 0.95 -8.89
CA ARG A 70 -6.11 0.65 -10.08
C ARG A 70 -4.70 1.25 -9.97
N VAL A 71 -3.70 0.39 -10.01
CA VAL A 71 -2.29 0.81 -10.14
C VAL A 71 -1.99 1.12 -11.61
N LYS A 72 -1.36 2.27 -11.86
CA LYS A 72 -0.95 2.77 -13.17
C LYS A 72 0.57 2.92 -13.24
N ASN A 73 1.09 3.07 -14.46
CA ASN A 73 2.51 3.29 -14.73
C ASN A 73 3.42 2.22 -14.09
N ILE A 74 3.00 0.96 -14.21
CA ILE A 74 3.63 -0.17 -13.52
C ILE A 74 5.04 -0.39 -14.05
N ARG A 75 5.99 -0.58 -13.13
CA ARG A 75 7.33 -1.09 -13.41
C ARG A 75 7.59 -2.31 -12.54
N VAL A 76 8.27 -3.30 -13.12
CA VAL A 76 8.68 -4.51 -12.43
C VAL A 76 10.20 -4.52 -12.37
N ARG A 77 10.75 -4.73 -11.18
CA ARG A 77 12.20 -4.80 -10.93
C ARG A 77 12.49 -6.06 -10.13
N ARG A 78 13.65 -6.66 -10.37
CA ARG A 78 14.13 -7.82 -9.61
C ARG A 78 15.26 -7.39 -8.68
N PHE A 79 15.23 -7.87 -7.45
CA PHE A 79 16.26 -7.69 -6.43
C PHE A 79 16.65 -9.09 -5.95
N ASP A 80 17.78 -9.59 -6.44
CA ASP A 80 18.17 -11.00 -6.27
C ASP A 80 17.04 -11.96 -6.68
N ASP A 81 16.45 -12.66 -5.71
CA ASP A 81 15.33 -13.58 -5.94
C ASP A 81 13.96 -12.94 -5.74
N ASP A 82 13.90 -11.73 -5.18
CA ASP A 82 12.67 -11.01 -4.92
C ASP A 82 12.24 -10.15 -6.13
N VAL A 83 10.94 -9.95 -6.27
CA VAL A 83 10.34 -9.12 -7.31
C VAL A 83 9.64 -7.93 -6.67
N MET A 84 9.95 -6.72 -7.15
CA MET A 84 9.26 -5.50 -6.80
C MET A 84 8.35 -5.06 -7.94
N ILE A 85 7.08 -4.80 -7.65
CA ILE A 85 6.12 -4.13 -8.53
C ILE A 85 5.90 -2.72 -7.98
N GLU A 86 6.29 -1.69 -8.73
CA GLU A 86 6.02 -0.29 -8.37
C GLU A 86 5.05 0.36 -9.35
N GLY A 87 4.26 1.31 -8.86
CA GLY A 87 3.35 2.09 -9.69
C GLY A 87 2.68 3.21 -8.92
N TYR A 88 1.87 4.00 -9.62
CA TYR A 88 1.15 5.15 -9.07
C TYR A 88 -0.35 4.85 -9.00
N ILE A 89 -0.99 5.43 -8.00
CA ILE A 89 -2.45 5.50 -7.89
C ILE A 89 -2.88 6.85 -8.46
N SER A 90 -3.99 6.89 -9.18
CA SER A 90 -4.51 8.09 -9.83
C SER A 90 -5.85 8.50 -9.29
#